data_AF-A0A1F5FUD7-F1
#
_entry.id   AF-A0A1F5FUD7-F1
#
_cell.length_a   1.000
_cell.length_b   1.000
_cell.length_c   1.000
_cell.angle_alpha   90.00
_cell.angle_beta   90.00
_cell.angle_gamma   90.00
#
_symmetry.space_group_name_H-M   'P 1'
#
loop_
_entity.id
_entity.type
_entity.pdbx_description
1 polymer ?
#
loop_
_entity_poly.entity_id
_entity_poly.type
_entity_poly.pdbx_seq_one_letter_code
_entity_poly.pdbx_strand_id
1 'polypeptide(L)'
;MKKRSDPRHQKRIEIVKALFEQIFNKDQKIVKNQNAAQIINYEKEINALIAKYAPTWPINQIAPMDLAILKLGIWELLFKEPKDPYKVVIDEAVEIAKQYGTETSGSFINGVLGSIVKETKGNKGIKSIIS
;
A
#
# COMPACT_ATOMS: atom_id res chain seq x y z
N MET A 1 -5.32 -13.24 -17.51
CA MET A 1 -5.98 -12.07 -18.14
C MET A 1 -7.26 -11.58 -17.44
N LYS A 2 -7.98 -12.41 -16.64
CA LYS A 2 -9.24 -12.03 -15.96
C LYS A 2 -9.15 -10.92 -14.88
N LYS A 3 -7.96 -10.64 -14.31
CA LYS A 3 -7.78 -9.67 -13.20
C LYS A 3 -7.96 -8.20 -13.60
N ARG A 4 -7.54 -7.81 -14.81
CA ARG A 4 -7.58 -6.40 -15.26
C ARG A 4 -8.98 -5.82 -15.37
N SER A 5 -9.99 -6.69 -15.54
CA SER A 5 -11.41 -6.32 -15.56
C SER A 5 -12.13 -6.57 -14.23
N ASP A 6 -11.44 -7.05 -13.18
CA ASP A 6 -12.07 -7.20 -11.85
C ASP A 6 -12.34 -5.80 -11.27
N PRO A 7 -13.59 -5.46 -10.91
CA PRO A 7 -13.92 -4.16 -10.33
C PRO A 7 -13.11 -3.81 -9.08
N ARG A 8 -12.71 -4.81 -8.28
CA ARG A 8 -11.88 -4.60 -7.09
C ARG A 8 -10.46 -4.21 -7.46
N HIS A 9 -9.91 -4.82 -8.52
CA HIS A 9 -8.60 -4.46 -9.06
C HIS A 9 -8.61 -3.03 -9.58
N GLN A 10 -9.62 -2.68 -10.39
CA GLN A 10 -9.76 -1.33 -10.94
C GLN A 10 -9.91 -0.27 -9.83
N LYS A 11 -10.69 -0.57 -8.78
CA LYS A 11 -10.83 0.32 -7.62
C LYS A 11 -9.51 0.54 -6.90
N ARG A 12 -8.65 -0.48 -6.77
CA ARG A 12 -7.31 -0.32 -6.19
C ARG A 12 -6.44 0.58 -7.06
N ILE A 13 -6.46 0.40 -8.38
CA ILE A 13 -5.74 1.27 -9.33
C ILE A 13 -6.17 2.73 -9.17
N GLU A 14 -7.48 3.00 -9.04
CA GLU A 14 -7.98 4.37 -8.82
C GLU A 14 -7.47 4.99 -7.52
N ILE A 15 -7.35 4.21 -6.45
CA ILE A 15 -6.79 4.68 -5.17
C ILE A 15 -5.29 4.95 -5.33
N VAL A 16 -4.53 4.04 -5.95
CA VAL A 16 -3.09 4.22 -6.19
C VAL A 16 -2.83 5.47 -7.02
N LYS A 17 -3.62 5.71 -8.08
CA LYS A 17 -3.50 6.93 -8.89
C LYS A 17 -3.76 8.19 -8.07
N ALA A 18 -4.81 8.21 -7.25
CA ALA A 18 -5.08 9.34 -6.37
C ALA A 18 -3.97 9.59 -5.34
N LEU A 19 -3.38 8.53 -4.78
CA LEU A 19 -2.23 8.64 -3.87
C LEU A 19 -0.97 9.13 -4.60
N PHE A 20 -0.72 8.62 -5.79
CA PHE A 20 0.41 9.04 -6.63
C PHE A 20 0.30 10.53 -6.96
N GLU A 21 -0.85 11.00 -7.44
CA GLU A 21 -1.11 12.42 -7.72
C GLU A 21 -0.84 13.31 -6.50
N GLN A 22 -1.21 12.87 -5.30
CA GLN A 22 -0.98 13.58 -4.04
C GLN A 22 0.49 13.68 -3.66
N ILE A 23 1.32 12.69 -4.01
CA ILE A 23 2.76 12.74 -3.76
C ILE A 23 3.42 13.89 -4.54
N PHE A 24 2.96 14.17 -5.77
CA PHE A 24 3.47 15.28 -6.60
C PHE A 24 2.81 16.62 -6.30
N ASN A 25 1.53 16.61 -5.93
CA ASN A 25 0.73 17.82 -5.72
C ASN A 25 0.36 18.03 -4.24
N LYS A 26 1.37 18.19 -3.37
CA LYS A 26 1.17 18.31 -1.91
C LYS A 26 0.29 19.50 -1.50
N ASP A 27 0.21 20.55 -2.32
CA ASP A 27 -0.63 21.73 -2.07
C ASP A 27 -2.12 21.50 -2.39
N GLN A 28 -2.46 20.37 -3.02
CA GLN A 28 -3.82 20.04 -3.38
C GLN A 28 -4.60 19.56 -2.15
N LYS A 29 -5.28 20.50 -1.48
CA LYS A 29 -6.06 20.27 -0.25
C LYS A 29 -7.19 19.23 -0.37
N ILE A 30 -7.59 18.84 -1.59
CA ILE A 30 -8.75 17.97 -1.82
C ILE A 30 -8.33 16.70 -2.55
N VAL A 31 -8.44 15.57 -1.85
CA VAL A 31 -8.28 14.23 -2.43
C VAL A 31 -9.67 13.71 -2.80
N LYS A 32 -9.95 13.57 -4.10
CA LYS A 32 -11.29 13.17 -4.58
C LYS A 32 -11.67 11.75 -4.19
N ASN A 33 -10.69 10.85 -4.04
CA ASN A 33 -10.93 9.47 -3.67
C ASN A 33 -11.00 9.32 -2.14
N GLN A 34 -12.15 8.88 -1.63
CA GLN A 34 -12.40 8.75 -0.19
C GLN A 34 -11.41 7.79 0.51
N ASN A 35 -11.05 6.67 -0.12
CA ASN A 35 -10.09 5.73 0.47
C ASN A 35 -8.68 6.33 0.48
N ALA A 36 -8.29 7.05 -0.58
CA ALA A 36 -7.01 7.75 -0.57
C ALA A 36 -6.96 8.83 0.52
N ALA A 37 -8.06 9.57 0.73
CA ALA A 37 -8.16 10.53 1.84
C ALA A 37 -8.01 9.84 3.21
N GLN A 38 -8.63 8.68 3.40
CA GLN A 38 -8.45 7.89 4.63
C GLN A 38 -7.00 7.44 4.81
N ILE A 39 -6.33 6.99 3.75
CA ILE A 39 -4.92 6.60 3.80
C ILE A 39 -4.03 7.77 4.22
N ILE A 40 -4.33 8.99 3.74
CA ILE A 40 -3.60 10.20 4.13
C ILE A 40 -3.78 10.52 5.61
N ASN A 41 -4.96 10.26 6.18
CA ASN A 41 -5.17 10.43 7.63
C ASN A 41 -4.30 9.48 8.48
N TYR A 42 -3.89 8.34 7.93
CA TYR A 42 -2.97 7.38 8.57
C TYR A 42 -1.53 7.51 8.07
N GLU A 43 -1.17 8.62 7.41
CA GLU A 43 0.13 8.74 6.74
C GLU A 43 1.31 8.55 7.70
N LYS A 44 1.21 9.05 8.93
CA LYS A 44 2.28 8.95 9.92
C LYS A 44 2.55 7.49 10.28
N GLU A 45 1.50 6.74 10.61
CA GLU A 45 1.57 5.33 10.99
C GLU A 45 2.02 4.48 9.81
N ILE A 46 1.47 4.71 8.62
CA ILE A 46 1.83 3.98 7.41
C ILE A 46 3.29 4.25 7.04
N ASN A 47 3.76 5.50 7.09
CA ASN A 47 5.15 5.83 6.81
C ASN A 47 6.11 5.19 7.83
N ALA A 48 5.74 5.15 9.12
CA ALA A 48 6.53 4.46 10.14
C ALA A 48 6.66 2.95 9.83
N LEU A 49 5.58 2.31 9.37
CA LEU A 49 5.61 0.91 8.94
C LEU A 49 6.49 0.73 7.70
N ILE A 50 6.38 1.60 6.70
CA ILE A 50 7.25 1.55 5.52
C ILE A 50 8.73 1.65 5.95
N ALA A 51 9.08 2.60 6.82
CA ALA A 51 10.45 2.73 7.31
C ALA A 51 10.93 1.48 8.06
N LYS A 52 10.06 0.84 8.86
CA LYS A 52 10.37 -0.40 9.60
C LYS A 52 10.61 -1.60 8.66
N TYR A 53 9.77 -1.76 7.64
CA TYR A 53 9.76 -2.97 6.79
C TYR A 53 10.47 -2.80 5.45
N ALA A 54 10.85 -1.58 5.07
CA ALA A 54 11.72 -1.26 3.94
C ALA A 54 12.96 -0.45 4.39
N PRO A 55 13.75 -0.94 5.37
CA PRO A 55 14.78 -0.15 6.05
C PRO A 55 15.94 0.27 5.13
N THR A 56 16.14 -0.43 4.01
CA THR A 56 17.21 -0.15 3.05
C THR A 56 17.04 1.20 2.35
N TRP A 57 15.79 1.70 2.24
CA TRP A 57 15.48 2.90 1.48
C TRP A 57 14.77 3.93 2.37
N PRO A 58 15.35 5.13 2.54
CA PRO A 58 14.59 6.26 3.04
C PRO A 58 13.31 6.44 2.22
N ILE A 59 12.20 6.79 2.87
CA ILE A 59 10.87 6.87 2.21
C ILE A 59 10.89 7.79 0.98
N ASN A 60 11.67 8.89 1.04
CA ASN A 60 11.82 9.84 -0.06
C ASN A 60 12.65 9.31 -1.25
N GLN A 61 13.30 8.16 -1.11
CA GLN A 61 14.04 7.47 -2.18
C GLN A 61 13.24 6.32 -2.80
N ILE A 62 12.14 5.90 -2.17
CA ILE A 62 11.22 4.92 -2.76
C ILE A 62 10.53 5.57 -3.96
N ALA A 63 10.47 4.83 -5.08
CA ALA A 63 9.78 5.29 -6.27
C ALA A 63 8.33 5.73 -5.93
N PRO A 64 7.85 6.90 -6.38
CA PRO A 64 6.54 7.41 -5.99
C PRO A 64 5.38 6.43 -6.26
N MET A 65 5.47 5.65 -7.33
CA MET A 65 4.49 4.60 -7.64
C MET A 65 4.51 3.46 -6.61
N ASP A 66 5.70 2.98 -6.26
CA ASP A 66 5.86 1.93 -5.24
C ASP A 66 5.41 2.41 -3.87
N LEU A 67 5.72 3.66 -3.52
CA LEU A 67 5.25 4.29 -2.29
C LEU A 67 3.71 4.35 -2.23
N ALA A 68 3.05 4.75 -3.32
CA ALA A 68 1.59 4.76 -3.40
C ALA A 68 0.98 3.35 -3.25
N ILE A 69 1.60 2.34 -3.86
CA ILE A 69 1.17 0.94 -3.77
C ILE A 69 1.36 0.39 -2.36
N LEU A 70 2.50 0.67 -1.71
CA LEU A 70 2.75 0.30 -0.32
C LEU A 70 1.73 0.95 0.61
N LYS A 71 1.46 2.24 0.45
CA LYS A 71 0.46 2.96 1.25
C LYS A 71 -0.92 2.30 1.17
N LEU A 72 -1.37 1.94 -0.04
CA LEU A 72 -2.61 1.18 -0.22
C LEU A 72 -2.56 -0.20 0.46
N GLY A 73 -1.52 -0.99 0.18
CA GLY A 73 -1.40 -2.35 0.69
C GLY A 73 -1.39 -2.40 2.22
N ILE A 74 -0.59 -1.54 2.86
CA ILE A 74 -0.50 -1.44 4.32
C ILE A 74 -1.84 -1.03 4.92
N TRP A 75 -2.51 -0.03 4.32
CA TRP A 75 -3.81 0.41 4.78
C TRP A 75 -4.87 -0.70 4.70
N GLU A 76 -4.92 -1.45 3.60
CA GLU A 76 -5.86 -2.58 3.46
C GLU A 76 -5.56 -3.73 4.43
N LEU A 77 -4.29 -3.96 4.78
CA LEU A 77 -3.91 -5.03 5.70
C LEU A 77 -4.20 -4.70 7.17
N LEU A 78 -4.04 -3.43 7.58
CA LEU A 78 -3.96 -3.07 9.01
C LEU A 78 -5.02 -2.07 9.49
N PHE A 79 -5.58 -1.23 8.62
CA PHE A 79 -6.43 -0.10 9.02
C PHE A 79 -7.85 -0.18 8.46
N LYS A 80 -8.01 -0.78 7.28
CA LYS A 80 -9.32 -1.05 6.69
C LYS A 80 -9.93 -2.30 7.32
N GLU A 81 -11.24 -2.30 7.49
CA GLU A 81 -11.96 -3.52 7.84
C GLU A 81 -11.61 -4.67 6.87
N PRO A 82 -11.20 -5.84 7.37
CA PRO A 82 -10.77 -6.94 6.52
C PRO A 82 -11.91 -7.38 5.59
N LYS A 83 -11.74 -7.09 4.29
CA LYS A 83 -12.67 -7.56 3.23
C LYS A 83 -12.11 -8.71 2.42
N ASP A 84 -10.80 -8.73 2.20
CA ASP A 84 -10.12 -9.76 1.42
C ASP A 84 -9.04 -10.44 2.30
N PRO A 85 -8.72 -11.72 2.05
CA PRO A 85 -7.59 -12.39 2.70
C PRO A 85 -6.27 -11.65 2.45
N TYR A 86 -5.34 -11.66 3.42
CA TYR A 86 -4.04 -10.99 3.29
C TYR A 86 -3.29 -11.34 2.01
N LYS A 87 -3.33 -12.62 1.61
CA LYS A 87 -2.70 -13.07 0.36
C LYS A 87 -3.29 -12.37 -0.86
N VAL A 88 -4.60 -12.15 -0.90
CA VAL A 88 -5.26 -11.45 -2.01
C VAL A 88 -4.80 -9.99 -2.05
N VAL A 89 -4.75 -9.30 -0.90
CA VAL A 89 -4.27 -7.91 -0.84
C VAL A 89 -2.83 -7.80 -1.36
N ILE A 90 -1.93 -8.70 -0.94
CA ILE A 90 -0.54 -8.73 -1.42
C ILE A 90 -0.49 -9.03 -2.93
N ASP A 91 -1.17 -10.08 -3.39
CA ASP A 91 -1.16 -10.50 -4.79
C ASP A 91 -1.70 -9.38 -5.70
N GLU A 92 -2.67 -8.59 -5.24
CA GLU A 92 -3.20 -7.42 -5.96
C GLU A 92 -2.21 -6.25 -5.99
N ALA A 93 -1.57 -5.93 -4.88
CA ALA A 93 -0.56 -4.88 -4.83
C ALA A 93 0.64 -5.20 -5.74
N VAL A 94 1.09 -6.46 -5.74
CA VAL A 94 2.16 -6.95 -6.62
C VAL A 94 1.75 -6.88 -8.09
N GLU A 95 0.50 -7.22 -8.42
CA GLU A 95 0.00 -7.12 -9.79
C GLU A 95 -0.04 -5.67 -10.28
N ILE A 96 -0.46 -4.71 -9.43
CA ILE A 96 -0.42 -3.28 -9.77
C ILE A 96 1.03 -2.81 -9.95
N ALA A 97 1.95 -3.26 -9.10
CA ALA A 97 3.38 -2.93 -9.21
C ALA A 97 4.00 -3.43 -10.51
N LYS A 98 3.60 -4.62 -10.99
CA LYS A 98 4.02 -5.13 -12.31
C LYS A 98 3.45 -4.34 -13.48
N GLN A 99 2.28 -3.71 -13.31
CA GLN A 99 1.64 -2.93 -14.36
C GLN A 99 2.18 -1.50 -14.48
N TYR A 100 2.56 -0.88 -13.35
CA TYR A 100 2.89 0.55 -13.29
C TYR A 100 4.29 0.87 -12.75
N GLY A 101 4.94 -0.09 -12.09
CA GLY A 101 6.27 0.07 -11.53
C GLY A 101 7.38 -0.36 -12.49
N THR A 102 8.53 -0.68 -11.91
CA THR A 102 9.70 -1.22 -12.61
C THR A 102 9.72 -2.75 -12.54
N GLU A 103 10.70 -3.37 -13.22
CA GLU A 103 10.92 -4.83 -13.16
C GLU A 103 11.13 -5.35 -11.72
N THR A 104 11.66 -4.51 -10.82
CA THR A 104 11.93 -4.87 -9.42
C THR A 104 10.79 -4.53 -8.45
N SER A 105 9.83 -3.71 -8.89
CA SER A 105 8.76 -3.21 -8.01
C SER A 105 7.89 -4.34 -7.46
N GLY A 106 7.55 -5.34 -8.29
CA GLY A 106 6.73 -6.47 -7.85
C GLY A 106 7.34 -7.27 -6.70
N SER A 107 8.64 -7.57 -6.75
CA SER A 107 9.34 -8.32 -5.69
C SER A 107 9.53 -7.46 -4.43
N PHE A 108 9.82 -6.17 -4.61
CA PHE A 108 9.92 -5.22 -3.50
C PHE A 108 8.61 -5.13 -2.71
N ILE A 109 7.48 -4.85 -3.37
CA ILE A 109 6.16 -4.78 -2.74
C ILE A 109 5.81 -6.08 -2.01
N ASN A 110 6.07 -7.23 -2.66
CA ASN A 110 5.81 -8.54 -2.06
C ASN A 110 6.62 -8.76 -0.77
N GLY A 111 7.90 -8.39 -0.77
CA GLY A 111 8.80 -8.55 0.38
C GLY A 111 8.35 -7.70 1.57
N VAL A 112 8.02 -6.43 1.35
CA VAL A 112 7.59 -5.50 2.40
C VAL A 112 6.26 -5.94 3.02
N LEU A 113 5.22 -6.13 2.20
CA LEU A 113 3.89 -6.50 2.70
C LEU A 113 3.86 -7.90 3.31
N GLY A 114 4.63 -8.85 2.74
CA GLY A 114 4.77 -10.19 3.29
C GLY A 114 5.39 -10.19 4.69
N SER A 115 6.38 -9.33 4.92
CA SER A 115 7.03 -9.18 6.24
C SER A 115 6.08 -8.64 7.29
N ILE A 116 5.26 -7.64 6.94
CA ILE A 116 4.21 -7.09 7.80
C ILE A 116 3.24 -8.19 8.25
N VAL A 117 2.70 -8.95 7.29
CA VAL A 117 1.72 -10.02 7.57
C VAL A 117 2.32 -11.13 8.43
N LYS A 118 3.60 -11.47 8.20
CA LYS A 118 4.31 -12.48 9.01
C LYS A 118 4.39 -12.04 10.46
N GLU A 119 4.72 -10.78 10.73
CA GLU A 119 4.75 -10.25 12.10
C GLU A 119 3.35 -10.17 12.72
N THR A 120 2.33 -9.82 11.93
CA THR A 120 0.95 -9.70 12.44
C THR A 120 0.42 -11.04 12.94
N LYS A 121 0.80 -12.14 12.28
CA LYS A 121 0.46 -13.50 12.68
C LYS A 121 1.27 -13.99 13.89
N GLY A 122 2.47 -13.44 14.12
CA GLY A 122 3.35 -13.81 15.23
C GLY A 122 3.03 -13.09 16.55
N ASN A 123 2.61 -11.83 16.51
CA ASN A 123 2.49 -10.96 17.70
C ASN A 123 1.04 -10.67 18.17
N LYS A 124 0.22 -11.70 18.41
CA LYS A 124 -1.13 -11.57 19.04
C LYS A 124 -2.07 -10.51 18.42
N GLY A 125 -1.93 -10.22 17.12
CA GLY A 125 -2.87 -9.39 16.35
C GLY A 125 -2.39 -7.96 16.06
N ILE A 126 -3.14 -7.29 15.18
CA ILE A 126 -2.80 -6.00 14.53
C ILE A 126 -2.38 -4.90 15.52
N LYS A 127 -2.93 -4.90 16.74
CA LYS A 127 -2.64 -3.87 17.76
C LYS A 127 -1.16 -3.79 18.14
N SER A 128 -0.42 -4.90 18.10
CA SER A 128 1.01 -4.93 18.47
C SER A 128 1.94 -4.29 17.45
N ILE A 129 1.46 -4.06 16.22
CA ILE A 129 2.24 -3.42 15.15
C ILE A 129 2.03 -1.90 15.15
N ILE A 130 0.87 -1.44 15.64
CA ILE A 130 0.46 -0.03 15.60
C ILE A 130 0.72 0.67 16.95
N SER A 131 0.84 -0.08 18.05
CA SER A 131 1.22 0.40 19.39
C SER A 131 2.71 0.64 19.53
#